data_AF-A0A7K8ABE1-F1
#
_entry.id   AF-A0A7K8ABE1-F1
#
_cell.length_a   1.000
_cell.length_b   1.000
_cell.length_c   1.000
_cell.angle_alpha   90.00
_cell.angle_beta   90.00
_cell.angle_gamma   90.00
#
_symmetry.space_group_name_H-M   'P 1'
#
loop_
_entity.id
_entity.type
_entity.pdbx_description
1 polymer ?
#
loop_
_entity_poly.entity_id
_entity_poly.type
_entity_poly.pdbx_seq_one_letter_code
_entity_poly.pdbx_strand_id
1 'polypeptide(L)'
;GKHRKHPGGRGNAGGLHHHRINFDKYHPGYFGKVGMRHYHLKRNQKFCPTVNLDKLWTLVSEQTRLNYAKNEAGLAPVIDVVRS
;
A
#
# COMPACT_ATOMS: atom_id res chain seq x y z
N GLY A 1 41.40 3.62 9.52
CA GLY A 1 41.54 4.80 8.62
C GLY A 1 41.17 6.07 9.38
N LYS A 2 41.68 7.24 8.98
CA LYS A 2 41.32 8.52 9.59
C LYS A 2 39.90 8.95 9.19
N HIS A 3 39.20 9.67 10.07
CA HIS A 3 37.92 10.28 9.71
C HIS A 3 38.15 11.39 8.67
N ARG A 4 37.66 11.16 7.45
CA ARG A 4 37.77 12.10 6.33
C ARG A 4 36.38 12.42 5.79
N LYS A 5 36.27 13.57 5.13
CA LYS A 5 35.02 14.00 4.50
C LYS A 5 34.75 13.15 3.25
N HIS A 6 33.61 12.44 3.23
CA HIS A 6 33.01 11.78 2.05
C HIS A 6 33.90 10.78 1.28
N PRO A 7 34.47 9.75 1.94
CA PRO A 7 35.40 8.82 1.29
C PRO A 7 34.80 7.98 0.16
N GLY A 8 33.48 7.75 0.15
CA GLY A 8 32.75 7.01 -0.90
C GLY A 8 31.92 7.89 -1.84
N GLY A 9 32.05 9.21 -1.72
CA GLY A 9 31.16 10.18 -2.39
C GLY A 9 30.02 10.68 -1.50
N ARG A 10 29.07 11.39 -2.10
CA ARG A 10 27.89 11.99 -1.45
C ARG A 10 26.62 11.32 -1.98
N GLY A 11 25.64 11.09 -1.10
CA GLY A 11 24.39 10.45 -1.46
C GLY A 11 24.62 9.08 -2.12
N ASN A 12 23.94 8.83 -3.24
CA ASN A 12 23.97 7.54 -3.96
C ASN A 12 25.06 7.46 -5.04
N ALA A 13 26.14 8.23 -4.90
CA ALA A 13 27.26 8.19 -5.84
C ALA A 13 27.86 6.77 -5.95
N GLY A 14 28.27 6.38 -7.16
CA GLY A 14 28.93 5.10 -7.40
C GLY A 14 28.01 3.88 -7.42
N GLY A 15 26.69 4.05 -7.50
CA GLY A 15 25.72 2.94 -7.45
C GLY A 15 25.85 1.89 -8.55
N LEU A 16 26.51 2.20 -9.67
CA LEU A 16 26.87 1.24 -10.74
C LEU A 16 28.37 0.85 -10.73
N HIS A 17 29.15 1.40 -9.80
CA HIS A 17 30.60 1.26 -9.72
C HIS A 17 31.01 0.74 -8.34
N HIS A 18 31.66 1.55 -7.51
CA HIS A 18 32.20 1.14 -6.21
C HIS A 18 31.14 0.89 -5.13
N HIS A 19 29.90 1.32 -5.33
CA HIS A 19 28.74 0.97 -4.49
C HIS A 19 27.78 -0.03 -5.19
N ARG A 20 28.17 -0.61 -6.32
CA ARG A 20 27.34 -1.58 -7.08
C ARG A 20 26.81 -2.70 -6.20
N ILE A 21 27.68 -3.31 -5.39
CA ILE A 21 27.31 -4.43 -4.52
C ILE A 21 26.13 -4.07 -3.59
N ASN A 22 26.08 -2.82 -3.10
CA ASN A 22 25.01 -2.36 -2.23
C ASN A 22 23.66 -2.24 -2.98
N PHE A 23 23.70 -1.75 -4.23
CA PHE A 23 22.50 -1.62 -5.05
C PHE A 23 22.01 -2.97 -5.56
N ASP A 24 22.90 -3.81 -6.08
CA ASP A 24 22.52 -5.14 -6.59
C ASP A 24 21.95 -6.02 -5.48
N LYS A 25 22.52 -5.95 -4.27
CA LYS A 25 22.12 -6.81 -3.15
C LYS A 25 20.84 -6.35 -2.47
N TYR A 26 20.70 -5.04 -2.22
CA TYR A 26 19.64 -4.53 -1.35
C TYR A 26 18.58 -3.71 -2.10
N HIS A 27 18.88 -3.26 -3.32
CA HIS A 27 17.98 -2.40 -4.11
C HIS A 27 17.88 -2.89 -5.57
N PRO A 28 17.57 -4.17 -5.81
CA PRO A 28 17.41 -4.68 -7.18
C PRO A 28 16.29 -3.92 -7.91
N GLY A 29 16.54 -3.55 -9.17
CA GLY A 29 15.59 -2.78 -9.99
C GLY A 29 15.66 -1.26 -9.81
N TYR A 30 16.59 -0.75 -9.00
CA TYR A 30 16.77 0.71 -8.84
C TYR A 30 17.16 1.40 -10.15
N PHE A 31 18.03 0.78 -10.95
CA PHE A 31 18.44 1.28 -12.26
C PHE A 31 17.61 0.63 -13.36
N GLY A 32 17.08 1.45 -14.27
CA GLY A 32 16.28 1.00 -15.42
C GLY A 32 15.09 1.91 -15.68
N LYS A 33 14.38 1.67 -16.78
CA LYS A 33 13.13 2.34 -17.13
C LYS A 33 12.09 1.28 -17.46
N VAL A 34 10.95 1.32 -16.76
CA VAL A 34 9.87 0.34 -16.91
C VAL A 34 8.51 1.03 -17.05
N GLY A 35 7.56 0.39 -17.72
CA GLY A 35 6.18 0.84 -17.84
C GLY A 35 5.97 2.10 -18.70
N MET A 36 4.72 2.55 -18.76
CA MET A 36 4.32 3.76 -19.49
C MET A 36 4.21 4.96 -18.55
N ARG A 37 4.66 6.14 -18.99
CA ARG A 37 4.56 7.38 -18.20
C ARG A 37 3.14 7.95 -18.28
N HIS A 38 2.49 8.15 -17.13
CA HIS A 38 1.17 8.77 -17.03
C HIS A 38 1.30 10.24 -16.58
N TYR A 39 1.07 11.19 -17.50
CA TYR A 39 1.07 12.61 -17.21
C TYR A 39 -0.24 13.05 -16.53
N HIS A 40 -0.16 14.06 -15.64
CA HIS A 40 -1.31 14.61 -14.92
C HIS A 40 -2.20 13.53 -14.25
N LEU A 41 -1.58 12.62 -13.51
CA LEU A 41 -2.30 11.57 -12.77
C LEU A 41 -3.28 12.19 -11.75
N LYS A 42 -4.58 12.05 -12.03
CA LYS A 42 -5.67 12.41 -11.11
C LYS A 42 -5.98 11.25 -10.17
N ARG A 43 -5.52 11.30 -8.92
CA ARG A 43 -5.69 10.20 -7.95
C ARG A 43 -7.14 9.89 -7.61
N ASN A 44 -8.01 10.90 -7.53
CA ASN A 44 -9.43 10.72 -7.19
C ASN A 44 -10.18 9.86 -8.21
N GLN A 45 -9.80 9.88 -9.49
CA GLN A 45 -10.41 9.04 -10.53
C GLN A 45 -10.03 7.56 -10.41
N LYS A 46 -8.92 7.26 -9.72
CA LYS A 46 -8.45 5.89 -9.45
C LYS A 46 -8.77 5.44 -8.04
N PHE A 47 -9.54 6.22 -7.28
CA PHE A 47 -9.89 5.88 -5.92
C PHE A 47 -10.90 4.73 -5.93
N CYS A 48 -10.46 3.56 -5.47
CA CYS A 48 -11.26 2.35 -5.38
C CYS A 48 -10.80 1.57 -4.13
N PRO A 49 -11.24 1.99 -2.92
CA PRO A 49 -10.95 1.25 -1.71
C PRO A 49 -11.63 -0.13 -1.76
N THR A 50 -11.00 -1.13 -1.16
CA THR A 50 -11.50 -2.52 -1.12
C THR A 50 -11.77 -2.94 0.31
N VAL A 51 -12.76 -3.81 0.51
CA VAL A 51 -13.11 -4.40 1.81
C VAL A 51 -13.21 -5.91 1.67
N ASN A 52 -12.69 -6.63 2.68
CA ASN A 52 -12.76 -8.09 2.71
C ASN A 52 -14.07 -8.57 3.36
N LEU A 53 -14.53 -9.77 2.99
CA LEU A 53 -15.78 -10.35 3.48
C LEU A 53 -15.83 -10.54 5.00
N ASP A 54 -14.70 -10.91 5.61
CA ASP A 54 -14.57 -11.08 7.07
C ASP A 54 -14.74 -9.77 7.84
N LYS A 55 -14.54 -8.63 7.17
CA LYS A 55 -14.67 -7.28 7.75
C LYS A 55 -16.05 -6.65 7.54
N LEU A 56 -16.96 -7.27 6.80
CA LEU A 56 -18.30 -6.67 6.58
C LEU A 56 -19.05 -6.44 7.90
N TRP A 57 -18.96 -7.38 8.84
CA TRP A 57 -19.63 -7.27 10.14
C TRP A 57 -18.99 -6.26 11.09
N THR A 58 -17.82 -5.70 10.77
CA THR A 58 -17.24 -4.59 11.55
C THR A 58 -17.80 -3.24 11.16
N LEU A 59 -18.52 -3.15 10.02
CA LEU A 59 -19.14 -1.92 9.55
C LEU A 59 -20.49 -1.62 10.22
N VAL A 60 -21.02 -2.58 10.98
CA VAL A 60 -22.26 -2.44 11.75
C VAL A 60 -21.97 -2.56 13.24
N SER A 61 -22.80 -1.95 14.07
CA SER A 61 -22.68 -2.09 15.52
C SER A 61 -22.92 -3.53 15.95
N GLU A 62 -22.30 -3.94 17.06
CA GLU A 62 -22.47 -5.28 17.60
C GLU A 62 -23.93 -5.60 17.96
N GLN A 63 -24.67 -4.59 18.45
CA GLN A 63 -26.10 -4.71 18.74
C GLN A 63 -26.89 -5.10 17.49
N THR A 64 -26.63 -4.44 16.35
CA THR A 64 -27.28 -4.77 15.07
C THR A 64 -26.93 -6.19 14.65
N ARG A 65 -25.65 -6.58 14.71
CA ARG A 65 -25.20 -7.94 14.38
C ARG A 65 -25.94 -8.99 15.21
N LEU A 66 -26.01 -8.81 16.53
CA LEU A 66 -26.66 -9.76 17.44
C LEU A 66 -28.18 -9.82 17.23
N ASN A 67 -28.82 -8.71 16.90
CA ASN A 67 -30.27 -8.67 16.62
C ASN A 67 -30.62 -9.47 15.36
N TYR A 68 -29.86 -9.28 14.28
CA TYR A 68 -30.08 -10.03 13.04
C TYR A 68 -29.64 -11.49 13.16
N ALA A 69 -28.63 -11.81 13.99
CA ALA A 69 -28.25 -13.20 14.27
C ALA A 69 -29.34 -13.99 15.02
N LYS A 70 -30.20 -13.31 15.80
CA LYS A 70 -31.28 -13.95 16.58
C LYS A 70 -32.57 -14.16 15.79
N ASN A 71 -32.73 -13.50 14.64
CA ASN A 71 -33.97 -13.53 13.86
C ASN A 71 -33.77 -14.26 12.54
N GLU A 72 -33.71 -15.60 12.60
CA GLU A 72 -33.39 -16.47 11.45
C GLU A 72 -34.41 -16.41 10.31
N ALA A 73 -35.69 -16.11 10.61
CA ALA A 73 -36.75 -15.94 9.61
C ALA A 73 -36.95 -14.47 9.17
N GLY A 74 -36.13 -13.56 9.69
CA GLY A 74 -36.22 -12.13 9.44
C GLY A 74 -35.57 -11.68 8.11
N LEU A 75 -35.66 -10.38 7.86
CA LEU A 75 -34.99 -9.73 6.73
C LEU A 75 -33.46 -9.71 6.93
N ALA A 76 -32.68 -9.79 5.85
CA ALA A 76 -31.23 -9.68 5.89
C ALA A 76 -30.77 -8.22 6.12
N PRO A 77 -29.65 -7.98 6.84
CA PRO A 77 -29.13 -6.64 7.03
C PRO A 77 -28.47 -6.11 5.75
N VAL A 78 -28.67 -4.82 5.48
CA VAL A 78 -27.99 -4.09 4.40
C VAL A 78 -26.76 -3.40 4.99
N ILE A 79 -25.58 -3.71 4.45
CA ILE A 79 -24.31 -3.12 4.86
C ILE A 79 -23.83 -2.19 3.75
N ASP A 80 -23.89 -0.88 3.99
CA ASP A 80 -23.40 0.15 3.07
C ASP A 80 -21.88 0.28 3.20
N VAL A 81 -21.17 -0.06 2.13
CA VAL A 81 -19.70 -0.04 2.05
C VAL A 81 -19.14 1.26 1.45
N VAL A 82 -19.98 2.23 1.12
CA VAL A 82 -19.57 3.51 0.50
C VAL A 82 -19.29 4.59 1.54
N ARG A 83 -19.99 4.56 2.69
CA ARG A 83 -19.89 5.58 3.76
C ARG A 83 -18.75 5.36 4.76
N SER A 84 -17.75 4.56 4.39
CA SER A 84 -16.56 4.25 5.21
C SER A 84 -15.57 5.41 5.28
#